data_AF-A0A662UP06-F1
#
_entry.id   AF-A0A662UP06-F1
#
_cell.length_a   1.000
_cell.length_b   1.000
_cell.length_c   1.000
_cell.angle_alpha   90.00
_cell.angle_beta   90.00
_cell.angle_gamma   90.00
#
_symmetry.space_group_name_H-M   'P 1'
#
loop_
_entity.id
_entity.type
_entity.pdbx_description
1 polymer ?
#
loop_
_entity_poly.entity_id
_entity_poly.type
_entity_poly.pdbx_seq_one_letter_code
_entity_poly.pdbx_strand_id
1 'polypeptide(L)'
;MKEYWLDKLKAEIVAENISEIIASLRILRDELKPNDSIKLVLRGIERLTILSKLPSELRKLEFSLVWADEMGEEIITYIIYKPTSAAKVRLREHLRKHSIDTAKNRED
;
A
#
# COMPACT_ATOMS: atom_id res chain seq x y z
N MET A 1 -22.34 8.20 -7.37
CA MET A 1 -21.44 7.92 -6.23
C MET A 1 -20.14 8.67 -6.49
N LYS A 2 -19.96 9.87 -5.91
CA LYS A 2 -18.68 10.57 -6.00
C LYS A 2 -17.69 9.91 -5.03
N GLU A 3 -16.49 9.68 -5.51
CA GLU A 3 -15.43 8.88 -4.89
C GLU A 3 -15.01 9.42 -3.52
N TYR A 4 -15.53 8.82 -2.43
CA TYR A 4 -15.18 9.12 -1.03
C TYR A 4 -13.68 9.08 -0.69
N TRP A 5 -12.83 8.57 -1.59
CA TRP A 5 -11.40 8.50 -1.39
C TRP A 5 -10.65 9.73 -1.94
N LEU A 6 -11.25 10.55 -2.83
CA LEU A 6 -10.64 11.80 -3.31
C LEU A 6 -10.63 12.88 -2.21
N ASP A 7 -11.63 12.91 -1.33
CA ASP A 7 -11.65 13.83 -0.17
C ASP A 7 -10.50 13.56 0.82
N LYS A 8 -9.85 12.39 0.72
CA LYS A 8 -8.71 11.99 1.54
C LYS A 8 -7.37 12.09 0.82
N LEU A 9 -7.33 12.81 -0.31
CA LEU A 9 -6.09 13.02 -1.06
C LEU A 9 -5.09 13.80 -0.21
N LYS A 10 -3.96 13.15 0.12
CA LYS A 10 -2.91 13.74 0.94
C LYS A 10 -1.77 14.34 0.15
N ALA A 11 -1.46 13.74 -0.99
CA ALA A 11 -0.34 14.13 -1.81
C ALA A 11 -0.60 13.81 -3.28
N GLU A 12 0.07 14.56 -4.14
CA GLU A 12 0.26 14.25 -5.53
C GLU A 12 1.77 14.06 -5.76
N ILE A 13 2.15 12.96 -6.40
CA ILE A 13 3.54 12.64 -6.73
C ILE A 13 3.65 12.55 -8.25
N VAL A 14 4.48 13.39 -8.84
CA VAL A 14 4.88 13.29 -10.25
C VAL A 14 6.18 12.51 -10.31
N ALA A 15 6.24 11.48 -11.15
CA ALA A 15 7.42 10.62 -11.26
C ALA A 15 7.62 10.12 -12.69
N GLU A 16 8.89 9.94 -13.07
CA GLU A 16 9.29 9.44 -14.40
C GLU A 16 9.77 7.97 -14.36
N ASN A 17 9.93 7.42 -13.16
CA ASN A 17 10.27 6.01 -12.98
C ASN A 17 9.74 5.46 -11.64
N ILE A 18 9.74 4.14 -11.51
CA ILE A 18 9.24 3.47 -10.30
C ILE A 18 10.10 3.80 -9.07
N SER A 19 11.42 3.95 -9.22
CA SER A 19 12.32 4.21 -8.09
C SER A 19 11.98 5.52 -7.37
N GLU A 20 11.66 6.57 -8.13
CA GLU A 20 11.18 7.86 -7.59
C GLU A 20 9.88 7.71 -6.80
N ILE A 21 8.92 6.96 -7.34
CA ILE A 21 7.65 6.68 -6.64
C ILE A 21 7.95 6.04 -5.28
N ILE A 22 8.78 5.00 -5.26
CA ILE A 22 9.11 4.26 -4.03
C ILE A 22 9.88 5.12 -3.04
N ALA A 23 10.81 5.96 -3.48
CA ALA A 23 11.53 6.88 -2.61
C ALA A 23 10.60 7.90 -1.97
N SER A 24 9.74 8.54 -2.76
CA SER A 24 8.76 9.53 -2.30
C SER A 24 7.76 8.92 -1.31
N LEU A 25 7.25 7.72 -1.60
CA LEU A 25 6.32 7.03 -0.71
C LEU A 25 6.96 6.63 0.62
N ARG A 26 8.25 6.28 0.64
CA ARG A 26 8.96 5.97 1.89
C ARG A 26 9.07 7.19 2.80
N ILE A 27 9.32 8.36 2.23
CA ILE A 27 9.39 9.63 2.98
C ILE A 27 8.02 9.97 3.54
N LEU A 28 6.97 9.89 2.72
CA LEU A 28 5.61 10.25 3.11
C LEU A 28 4.98 9.28 4.12
N ARG A 29 5.41 8.01 4.14
CA ARG A 29 4.75 6.94 4.90
C ARG A 29 4.46 7.30 6.35
N ASP A 30 5.40 7.96 7.02
CA ASP A 30 5.31 8.23 8.46
C ASP A 30 4.28 9.32 8.80
N GLU A 31 3.82 10.09 7.80
CA GLU A 31 2.80 11.14 7.93
C GLU A 31 1.38 10.64 7.57
N LEU A 32 1.26 9.45 6.98
CA LEU A 32 0.00 8.93 6.45
C LEU A 32 -0.84 8.21 7.50
N LYS A 33 -2.16 8.43 7.42
CA LYS A 33 -3.16 7.65 8.15
C LYS A 33 -3.70 6.49 7.30
N PRO A 34 -4.21 5.42 7.92
CA PRO A 34 -4.82 4.34 7.18
C PRO A 34 -5.95 4.83 6.26
N ASN A 35 -5.91 4.39 5.00
CA ASN A 35 -6.78 4.79 3.89
C ASN A 35 -6.61 6.23 3.39
N ASP A 36 -5.54 6.93 3.77
CA ASP A 36 -5.13 8.14 3.06
C ASP A 36 -4.78 7.77 1.61
N SER A 37 -5.21 8.62 0.68
CA SER A 37 -5.01 8.42 -0.74
C SER A 37 -3.90 9.33 -1.27
N ILE A 38 -3.17 8.83 -2.26
CA ILE A 38 -2.12 9.56 -2.96
C ILE A 38 -2.38 9.41 -4.46
N LYS A 39 -2.29 10.52 -5.17
CA LYS A 39 -2.31 10.55 -6.63
C LYS A 39 -0.89 10.44 -7.14
N LEU A 40 -0.65 9.54 -8.08
CA LEU A 40 0.59 9.45 -8.82
C LEU A 40 0.31 9.88 -10.26
N VAL A 41 1.14 10.77 -10.78
CA VAL A 41 1.16 11.18 -12.18
C VAL A 41 2.47 10.65 -12.77
N LEU A 42 2.35 9.64 -13.62
CA LEU A 42 3.49 8.90 -14.12
C LEU A 42 3.75 9.28 -15.57
N ARG A 43 4.94 9.81 -15.83
CA ARG A 43 5.33 10.33 -17.15
C ARG A 43 6.39 9.43 -17.77
N GLY A 44 6.23 9.08 -19.05
CA GLY A 44 7.22 8.27 -19.75
C GLY A 44 7.39 6.83 -19.22
N ILE A 45 6.49 6.36 -18.35
CA ILE A 45 6.47 4.97 -17.89
C ILE A 45 5.41 4.20 -18.66
N GLU A 46 5.79 3.09 -19.27
CA GLU A 46 4.87 2.22 -19.97
C GLU A 46 3.80 1.64 -19.03
N ARG A 47 2.54 1.62 -19.47
CA ARG A 47 1.42 1.07 -18.69
C ARG A 47 1.61 -0.37 -18.28
N LEU A 48 2.18 -1.21 -19.13
CA LEU A 48 2.48 -2.60 -18.78
C LEU A 48 3.49 -2.69 -17.63
N THR A 49 4.48 -1.80 -17.61
CA THR A 49 5.45 -1.71 -16.51
C THR A 49 4.76 -1.28 -15.21
N ILE A 50 3.83 -0.32 -15.28
CA ILE A 50 3.03 0.07 -14.12
C ILE A 50 2.16 -1.09 -13.63
N LEU A 51 1.36 -1.70 -14.48
CA LEU A 51 0.43 -2.76 -14.07
C LEU A 51 1.14 -4.03 -13.57
N SER A 52 2.34 -4.34 -14.09
CA SER A 52 3.09 -5.53 -13.70
C SER A 52 3.97 -5.33 -12.46
N LYS A 53 4.73 -4.22 -12.39
CA LYS A 53 5.76 -4.02 -11.36
C LYS A 53 5.30 -3.14 -10.20
N LEU A 54 4.52 -2.08 -10.47
CA LEU A 54 4.14 -1.12 -9.44
C LEU A 54 3.32 -1.77 -8.30
N PRO A 55 2.30 -2.63 -8.56
CA PRO A 55 1.55 -3.28 -7.49
C PRO A 55 2.38 -4.13 -6.54
N SER A 56 3.42 -4.82 -7.03
CA SER A 56 4.32 -5.59 -6.15
C SER A 56 5.16 -4.68 -5.26
N GLU A 57 5.67 -3.57 -5.77
CA GLU A 57 6.47 -2.63 -4.97
C GLU A 57 5.59 -1.87 -3.96
N LEU A 58 4.39 -1.43 -4.37
CA LEU A 58 3.42 -0.79 -3.48
C LEU A 58 3.04 -1.69 -2.30
N ARG A 59 2.81 -2.99 -2.54
CA ARG A 59 2.51 -3.96 -1.47
C ARG A 59 3.62 -4.07 -0.43
N LYS A 60 4.90 -3.99 -0.83
CA LYS A 60 6.04 -4.00 0.11
C LYS A 60 6.06 -2.77 1.03
N LEU A 61 5.48 -1.67 0.56
CA LEU A 61 5.32 -0.42 1.31
C LEU A 61 3.96 -0.30 2.00
N GLU A 62 3.14 -1.36 1.98
CA GLU A 62 1.78 -1.37 2.54
C GLU A 62 0.82 -0.42 1.82
N PHE A 63 1.03 -0.15 0.54
CA PHE A 63 0.10 0.58 -0.33
C PHE A 63 -0.66 -0.38 -1.24
N SER A 64 -1.84 0.05 -1.69
CA SER A 64 -2.64 -0.64 -2.68
C SER A 64 -2.98 0.29 -3.84
N LEU A 65 -2.81 -0.19 -5.07
CA LEU A 65 -3.32 0.46 -6.27
C LEU A 65 -4.84 0.38 -6.30
N VAL A 66 -5.52 1.51 -6.49
CA VAL A 66 -6.99 1.59 -6.53
C VAL A 66 -7.49 1.73 -7.96
N TRP A 67 -6.85 2.62 -8.71
CA TRP A 67 -7.27 2.98 -10.06
C TRP A 67 -6.08 3.46 -10.85
N ALA A 68 -6.03 3.15 -12.14
CA ALA A 68 -4.99 3.62 -13.05
C ALA A 68 -5.62 3.86 -14.42
N ASP A 69 -5.35 5.00 -15.01
CA ASP A 69 -5.88 5.39 -16.31
C ASP A 69 -4.85 6.16 -17.12
N GLU A 70 -4.96 6.04 -18.44
CA GLU A 70 -4.08 6.69 -19.40
C GLU A 70 -4.72 8.01 -19.88
N MET A 71 -4.00 9.10 -19.70
CA MET A 71 -4.42 10.44 -20.08
C MET A 71 -3.33 11.03 -20.99
N GLY A 72 -3.40 10.72 -22.28
CA GLY A 72 -2.38 11.13 -23.26
C GLY A 72 -1.05 10.38 -23.06
N GLU A 73 0.02 11.10 -22.73
CA GLU A 73 1.35 10.55 -22.46
C GLU A 73 1.58 10.24 -20.97
N GLU A 74 0.60 10.54 -20.11
CA GLU A 74 0.68 10.35 -18.67
C GLU A 74 -0.23 9.21 -18.22
N ILE A 75 0.20 8.48 -17.19
CA ILE A 75 -0.64 7.53 -16.46
C ILE A 75 -0.98 8.15 -15.12
N ILE A 76 -2.27 8.42 -14.90
CA ILE A 76 -2.76 8.88 -13.61
C ILE A 76 -3.23 7.67 -12.82
N THR A 77 -2.66 7.48 -11.64
CA THR A 77 -3.07 6.39 -10.76
C THR A 77 -3.24 6.85 -9.33
N TYR A 78 -4.20 6.24 -8.64
CA TYR A 78 -4.42 6.49 -7.23
C TYR A 78 -4.08 5.26 -6.41
N ILE A 79 -3.37 5.50 -5.32
CA ILE A 79 -3.00 4.49 -4.35
C ILE A 79 -3.55 4.87 -2.98
N ILE A 80 -3.72 3.88 -2.12
CA ILE A 80 -4.14 4.07 -0.73
C ILE A 80 -3.19 3.37 0.22
N TYR A 81 -2.88 4.04 1.32
CA TYR A 81 -2.07 3.46 2.39
C TYR A 81 -2.90 2.49 3.21
N LYS A 82 -2.51 1.21 3.22
CA LYS A 82 -3.14 0.14 3.97
C LYS A 82 -2.09 -0.57 4.83
N PRO A 83 -1.66 0.04 5.95
CA PRO A 83 -0.71 -0.60 6.84
C PRO A 83 -1.26 -1.96 7.25
N THR A 84 -0.52 -3.02 6.92
CA THR A 84 -0.83 -4.38 7.36
C THR A 84 -0.50 -4.42 8.84
N SER A 85 -1.50 -4.05 9.65
CA SER A 85 -1.40 -3.94 11.11
C SER A 85 -0.43 -4.96 11.70
N ALA A 86 0.81 -4.53 12.00
CA ALA A 86 1.84 -5.38 12.59
C ALA A 86 1.35 -5.99 13.92
N ALA A 87 0.37 -5.34 14.55
CA ALA A 87 -0.37 -5.86 15.71
C ALA A 87 -1.10 -7.18 15.43
N LYS A 88 -1.66 -7.40 14.22
CA LYS A 88 -2.31 -8.69 13.86
C LYS A 88 -1.29 -9.82 13.68
N VAL A 89 -0.08 -9.52 13.23
CA VAL A 89 0.98 -10.52 13.09
C VAL A 89 1.51 -10.93 14.47
N ARG A 90 1.78 -9.95 15.35
CA ARG A 90 2.17 -10.23 16.74
C ARG A 90 1.10 -11.00 17.50
N LEU A 91 -0.18 -10.67 17.34
CA LEU A 91 -1.27 -11.39 18.01
C LEU A 91 -1.38 -12.84 17.53
N ARG A 92 -1.26 -13.10 16.21
CA ARG A 92 -1.26 -14.49 15.69
C ARG A 92 -0.07 -15.29 16.18
N GLU A 93 1.12 -14.70 16.23
CA GLU A 93 2.31 -15.40 16.72
C GLU A 93 2.19 -15.72 18.23
N HIS A 94 1.68 -14.76 19.01
CA HIS A 94 1.45 -14.94 20.44
C HIS A 94 0.39 -16.02 20.72
N LEU A 95 -0.71 -16.04 19.96
CA LEU A 95 -1.76 -17.07 20.07
C LEU A 95 -1.28 -18.47 19.63
N ARG A 96 -0.40 -18.53 18.62
CA ARG A 96 0.18 -19.80 18.15
C ARG A 96 1.14 -20.42 19.16
N LYS A 97 1.93 -19.59 19.87
CA LYS A 97 2.80 -20.04 20.97
C LYS A 97 1.97 -20.54 22.17
N HIS A 98 0.93 -19.80 22.56
CA HIS A 98 0.11 -20.16 23.73
C HIS A 98 -0.82 -21.38 23.55
N SER A 99 -1.19 -21.74 22.30
CA SER A 99 -2.04 -22.91 22.05
C SER A 99 -1.29 -24.25 22.19
N ILE A 100 0.04 -24.24 22.14
CA ILE A 100 0.86 -25.46 22.31
C ILE A 100 1.02 -25.80 23.80
N ASP A 101 1.07 -24.80 24.68
CA ASP A 101 1.20 -25.01 26.12
C ASP A 101 -0.13 -25.41 26.81
N THR A 102 -1.29 -25.16 26.20
CA THR A 102 -2.58 -25.52 26.81
C THR A 102 -3.01 -26.96 26.56
N ALA A 103 -2.39 -27.66 25.60
CA ALA A 103 -2.75 -29.04 25.26
C ALA A 103 -2.05 -30.11 26.11
N LYS A 104 -1.12 -29.72 27.01
CA LYS A 104 -0.35 -30.67 27.86
C LYS A 104 -0.82 -30.79 29.31
N ASN A 105 -1.84 -30.06 29.75
CA ASN A 105 -2.35 -30.08 31.13
C ASN A 105 -3.82 -30.51 31.23
N ARG A 106 -4.18 -31.58 30.54
CA ARG A 106 -5.45 -32.30 30.76
C ARG A 106 -5.21 -33.81 30.69
N GLU A 107 -4.37 -34.32 31.58
CA GLU A 107 -4.37 -35.71 32.03
C GLU A 107 -3.59 -35.75 33.35
N ASP A 108 -4.29 -35.37 34.42
CA ASP A 108 -4.14 -35.91 35.78
C ASP A 108 -5.45 -35.60 36.55
#